data_AF-A0A409X5V5-F1
#
_entry.id   AF-A0A409X5V5-F1
#
_cell.length_a   1.000
_cell.length_b   1.000
_cell.length_c   1.000
_cell.angle_alpha   90.00
_cell.angle_beta   90.00
_cell.angle_gamma   90.00
#
_symmetry.space_group_name_H-M   'P 1'
#
loop_
_entity.id
_entity.type
_entity.pdbx_description
1 polymer ?
#
loop_
_entity_poly.entity_id
_entity_poly.type
_entity_poly.pdbx_seq_one_letter_code
_entity_poly.pdbx_strand_id
1 'polypeptide(L)'
;MRITACTFVTFLLVLSSYLVDALKIPFSRQAPKGISLSSPFGISRYSFASSSGKETVNDVQDVRYVTNITINGVQVQVALDTGSTDLWVIPPGGLGIFNDTGLSLDLLYGDGSYGTSGTIGIAPFQFGSYHIERQAFLNAIESSIGGLQELGVYGLMGLSFDFSTSSPINQKIKSVYGPDATWGQSVLANIFQQNPAQPNFIAIDLARSADLEDIDGGSFTIGEYEPHYAAVANMTKLSQHPKGGDRWTTLLEGMYVDNQAIDVVSTIAGVPAGQSQALLDTGDPNAILPVAMYNALYSRIPGSALHEGATGSIWIIPCNTTTHVEVAFGGERYPIHPLDLSTISDPLTINGEEWVACVAAFKGADRWGGDAYDISLGDSFLRNVYSVFDFGDALSDGPTSDPYMQLLSQVDPAQAITEVATIRARTMANLPPEMDPTALVALLKTYGSTTDSTQTDGIVSPTGTSSADIPGASTTDTGLSATNEGSTKHDTDLAVDTNHSITLDESTFRKYGLIVICLLGANLFIGLVLTMLGVLACMRRGASRKNLTRTASTPAYVPVKSDETYSDKPYYTP
;
A
#
# COMPACT_ATOMS: atom_id res chain seq x y z
N MET A 1 61.31 46.79 32.06
CA MET A 1 61.97 45.48 32.20
C MET A 1 60.89 44.41 32.30
N ARG A 2 61.12 43.26 31.66
CA ARG A 2 60.23 42.12 31.36
C ARG A 2 59.27 41.73 32.52
N ILE A 3 57.96 41.64 32.28
CA ILE A 3 57.11 40.48 31.86
C ILE A 3 56.84 39.43 32.97
N THR A 4 55.53 39.27 33.23
CA THR A 4 54.72 38.08 33.60
C THR A 4 54.39 37.67 35.04
N ALA A 5 53.07 37.57 35.22
CA ALA A 5 52.27 36.48 35.80
C ALA A 5 52.00 36.50 37.31
N CYS A 6 50.81 36.99 37.67
CA CYS A 6 49.91 36.20 38.51
C CYS A 6 48.46 36.72 38.39
N THR A 7 47.52 35.83 38.65
CA THR A 7 46.09 36.02 39.00
C THR A 7 45.03 36.23 37.90
N PHE A 8 44.29 35.13 37.68
CA PHE A 8 42.82 35.03 37.74
C PHE A 8 41.99 36.09 37.00
N VAL A 9 41.48 35.72 35.83
CA VAL A 9 40.17 36.21 35.37
C VAL A 9 39.33 35.02 34.94
N THR A 10 38.28 34.80 35.73
CA THR A 10 37.10 33.98 35.49
C THR A 10 36.53 34.22 34.10
N PHE A 11 36.50 33.18 33.27
CA PHE A 11 35.75 33.16 32.03
C PHE A 11 34.42 32.44 32.30
N LEU A 12 33.37 33.21 32.56
CA LEU A 12 31.99 32.75 32.37
C LEU A 12 31.78 32.56 30.86
N LEU A 13 32.00 31.34 30.37
CA LEU A 13 31.40 30.91 29.11
C LEU A 13 30.04 30.33 29.44
N VAL A 14 29.02 31.05 29.02
CA VAL A 14 27.63 30.61 28.93
C VAL A 14 27.61 29.36 28.06
N LEU A 15 27.58 28.19 28.70
CA LEU A 15 27.06 26.97 28.10
C LEU A 15 25.55 27.15 27.98
N SER A 16 25.10 27.81 26.91
CA SER A 16 23.78 27.58 26.37
C SER A 16 23.81 26.22 25.67
N SER A 17 23.81 25.16 26.46
CA SER A 17 23.33 23.86 26.01
C SER A 17 21.88 24.07 25.62
N TYR A 18 21.62 24.22 24.32
CA TYR A 18 20.31 23.96 23.75
C TYR A 18 20.01 22.50 24.12
N LEU A 19 19.23 22.32 25.18
CA LEU A 19 18.45 21.11 25.37
C LEU A 19 17.48 21.13 24.19
N VAL A 20 17.85 20.43 23.11
CA VAL A 20 16.89 20.03 22.10
C VAL A 20 16.09 18.94 22.80
N ASP A 21 14.89 19.26 23.24
CA ASP A 21 13.93 18.23 23.64
C ASP A 21 13.75 17.34 22.41
N ALA A 22 14.24 16.09 22.50
CA ALA A 22 13.99 15.07 21.48
C ALA A 22 12.46 14.94 21.33
N LEU A 23 11.94 15.26 20.15
CA LEU A 23 10.51 15.26 19.92
C LEU A 23 10.08 13.84 19.59
N LYS A 24 9.76 13.07 20.63
CA LYS A 24 9.06 11.81 20.46
C LYS A 24 7.60 12.09 20.10
N ILE A 25 7.29 12.03 18.81
CA ILE A 25 5.91 12.17 18.33
C ILE A 25 5.16 10.88 18.71
N PRO A 26 3.95 10.97 19.32
CA PRO A 26 3.16 9.79 19.63
C PRO A 26 2.82 9.06 18.33
N PHE A 27 3.41 7.88 18.19
CA PHE A 27 3.22 6.96 17.10
C PHE A 27 2.33 5.82 17.60
N SER A 28 1.25 5.52 16.89
CA SER A 28 0.35 4.42 17.27
C SER A 28 0.07 3.55 16.07
N ARG A 29 0.03 2.23 16.28
CA ARG A 29 -0.54 1.22 15.41
C ARG A 29 -2.00 1.23 15.77
N GLN A 30 -2.85 1.50 14.81
CA GLN A 30 -4.24 1.11 14.94
C GLN A 30 -4.35 -0.29 14.36
N ALA A 31 -4.80 -1.23 15.19
CA ALA A 31 -5.38 -2.48 14.75
C ALA A 31 -6.79 -2.61 15.32
N PRO A 32 -7.64 -3.49 14.76
CA PRO A 32 -8.98 -3.71 15.30
C PRO A 32 -8.89 -4.15 16.78
N LYS A 33 -9.40 -3.34 17.70
CA LYS A 33 -9.54 -3.72 19.12
C LYS A 33 -10.64 -4.77 19.29
N GLY A 34 -10.36 -5.79 20.09
CA GLY A 34 -11.24 -6.94 20.29
C GLY A 34 -12.68 -6.65 20.75
N ILE A 35 -13.60 -7.36 20.09
CA ILE A 35 -14.89 -7.95 20.55
C ILE A 35 -15.97 -7.00 21.11
N SER A 36 -17.01 -6.79 20.29
CA SER A 36 -18.40 -7.01 20.72
C SER A 36 -19.05 -8.02 19.77
N LEU A 37 -19.53 -9.13 20.34
CA LEU A 37 -20.28 -10.20 19.69
C LEU A 37 -21.65 -9.72 19.20
N SER A 38 -21.79 -9.47 17.90
CA SER A 38 -23.02 -9.72 17.12
C SER A 38 -22.78 -9.49 15.62
N SER A 39 -22.83 -10.58 14.84
CA SER A 39 -22.98 -10.65 13.37
C SER A 39 -24.19 -9.84 12.86
N PRO A 40 -24.31 -9.43 11.56
CA PRO A 40 -23.53 -9.76 10.35
C PRO A 40 -23.01 -8.54 9.54
N PHE A 41 -22.08 -8.80 8.61
CA PHE A 41 -21.53 -7.89 7.58
C PHE A 41 -20.33 -7.02 7.99
N GLY A 42 -19.15 -7.65 7.92
CA GLY A 42 -18.04 -7.19 7.08
C GLY A 42 -17.06 -6.18 7.67
N ILE A 43 -15.94 -6.67 8.22
CA ILE A 43 -14.63 -6.00 8.25
C ILE A 43 -13.58 -7.11 8.07
N SER A 44 -12.70 -6.97 7.08
CA SER A 44 -12.04 -8.09 6.37
C SER A 44 -10.69 -8.51 6.96
N ARG A 45 -10.59 -9.77 7.43
CA ARG A 45 -9.40 -10.61 7.25
C ARG A 45 -9.68 -11.55 6.08
N TYR A 46 -8.71 -12.36 5.64
CA TYR A 46 -8.90 -13.23 4.47
C TYR A 46 -10.12 -14.15 4.64
N SER A 47 -11.14 -13.91 3.81
CA SER A 47 -12.32 -14.76 3.67
C SER A 47 -12.11 -15.73 2.51
N PHE A 48 -12.24 -17.02 2.78
CA PHE A 48 -12.19 -18.08 1.76
C PHE A 48 -13.54 -18.33 1.09
N ALA A 49 -14.52 -17.44 1.29
CA ALA A 49 -15.85 -17.57 0.69
C ALA A 49 -15.85 -17.11 -0.79
N SER A 50 -16.53 -17.89 -1.64
CA SER A 50 -16.80 -17.57 -3.05
C SER A 50 -17.72 -16.34 -3.16
N SER A 51 -17.16 -15.12 -3.16
CA SER A 51 -17.89 -13.94 -3.61
C SER A 51 -17.24 -13.34 -4.86
N SER A 52 -18.03 -13.27 -5.93
CA SER A 52 -17.72 -12.58 -7.17
C SER A 52 -17.71 -11.06 -6.95
N GLY A 53 -16.57 -10.53 -6.50
CA GLY A 53 -16.27 -9.10 -6.50
C GLY A 53 -14.98 -8.88 -7.27
N LYS A 54 -14.97 -7.89 -8.17
CA LYS A 54 -13.72 -7.39 -8.75
C LYS A 54 -12.81 -6.92 -7.62
N GLU A 55 -11.54 -7.24 -7.74
CA GLU A 55 -10.49 -6.99 -6.77
C GLU A 55 -10.49 -5.54 -6.26
N THR A 56 -10.69 -5.41 -4.96
CA THR A 56 -9.89 -4.49 -4.16
C THR A 56 -8.77 -5.35 -3.57
N VAL A 57 -7.52 -4.91 -3.69
CA VAL A 57 -6.39 -5.52 -2.99
C VAL A 57 -6.72 -5.47 -1.50
N ASN A 58 -7.14 -6.63 -0.97
CA ASN A 58 -7.61 -6.72 0.39
C ASN A 58 -6.38 -6.65 1.29
N ASP A 59 -6.37 -5.61 2.11
CA ASP A 59 -5.33 -5.32 3.06
C ASP A 59 -5.17 -6.47 4.06
N VAL A 60 -3.95 -6.95 4.19
CA VAL A 60 -3.65 -8.05 5.08
C VAL A 60 -2.98 -7.45 6.29
N GLN A 61 -3.81 -7.34 7.33
CA GLN A 61 -3.58 -6.54 8.52
C GLN A 61 -4.02 -5.09 8.28
N ASP A 62 -5.21 -4.82 8.80
CA ASP A 62 -5.74 -3.53 9.28
C ASP A 62 -4.78 -2.85 10.28
N VAL A 63 -3.49 -2.80 9.96
CA VAL A 63 -2.42 -2.25 10.75
C VAL A 63 -1.91 -1.09 9.96
N ARG A 64 -2.13 0.09 10.49
CA ARG A 64 -1.46 1.28 10.02
C ARG A 64 -0.71 1.91 11.14
N TYR A 65 0.54 2.21 10.82
CA TYR A 65 1.36 3.10 11.60
C TYR A 65 0.90 4.52 11.34
N VAL A 66 0.21 5.06 12.34
CA VAL A 66 -0.48 6.33 12.23
C VAL A 66 0.05 7.34 13.23
N THR A 67 -0.19 8.59 12.88
CA THR A 67 0.01 9.73 13.75
C THR A 67 -1.17 10.67 13.65
N ASN A 68 -1.30 11.54 14.64
CA ASN A 68 -2.21 12.67 14.57
C ASN A 68 -1.50 13.87 13.94
N ILE A 69 -2.12 14.44 12.92
CA ILE A 69 -1.82 15.77 12.41
C ILE A 69 -2.97 16.72 12.75
N THR A 70 -2.73 18.02 12.65
CA THR A 70 -3.81 19.01 12.66
C THR A 70 -3.75 19.80 11.36
N ILE A 71 -4.84 19.81 10.60
CA ILE A 71 -4.96 20.54 9.34
C ILE A 71 -6.21 21.41 9.42
N ASN A 72 -6.07 22.71 9.15
CA ASN A 72 -7.12 23.71 9.33
C ASN A 72 -7.78 23.71 10.73
N GLY A 73 -6.99 23.42 11.78
CA GLY A 73 -7.50 23.31 13.15
C GLY A 73 -8.29 22.03 13.45
N VAL A 74 -8.40 21.10 12.50
CA VAL A 74 -9.03 19.79 12.69
C VAL A 74 -7.94 18.73 12.87
N GLN A 75 -8.01 17.99 13.98
CA GLN A 75 -7.13 16.84 14.19
C GLN A 75 -7.58 15.68 13.30
N VAL A 76 -6.64 15.12 12.54
CA VAL A 76 -6.87 13.99 11.64
C VAL A 76 -5.80 12.95 11.92
N GLN A 77 -6.23 11.69 12.08
CA GLN A 77 -5.32 10.57 12.16
C GLN A 77 -4.96 10.11 10.75
N VAL A 78 -3.67 10.01 10.47
CA VAL A 78 -3.14 9.70 9.13
C VAL A 78 -2.11 8.58 9.18
N ALA A 79 -2.08 7.75 8.15
CA ALA A 79 -1.00 6.79 7.92
C ALA A 79 0.28 7.51 7.47
N LEU A 80 1.43 7.02 7.93
CA LEU A 80 2.73 7.47 7.48
C LEU A 80 3.22 6.58 6.34
N ASP A 81 3.56 7.18 5.20
CA ASP A 81 3.77 6.42 3.96
C ASP A 81 5.05 6.84 3.23
N THR A 82 6.10 6.02 3.30
CA THR A 82 7.34 6.22 2.52
C THR A 82 7.20 5.84 1.03
N GLY A 83 6.13 5.15 0.63
CA GLY A 83 5.80 4.82 -0.75
C GLY A 83 5.20 5.98 -1.57
N SER A 84 4.79 7.09 -0.93
CA SER A 84 4.22 8.27 -1.60
C SER A 84 4.69 9.61 -1.01
N THR A 85 4.29 10.73 -1.62
CA THR A 85 4.78 12.09 -1.27
C THR A 85 3.70 13.02 -0.73
N ASP A 86 2.48 12.89 -1.25
CA ASP A 86 1.43 13.87 -1.03
C ASP A 86 0.66 13.63 0.27
N LEU A 87 0.10 14.70 0.83
CA LEU A 87 -0.84 14.63 1.95
C LEU A 87 -2.28 14.62 1.41
N TRP A 88 -3.09 13.68 1.86
CA TRP A 88 -4.53 13.72 1.66
C TRP A 88 -5.30 13.39 2.93
N VAL A 89 -6.49 13.98 3.07
CA VAL A 89 -7.37 13.75 4.23
C VAL A 89 -8.84 13.70 3.81
N ILE A 90 -9.62 12.89 4.51
CA ILE A 90 -11.09 12.71 4.36
C ILE A 90 -11.78 12.61 5.73
N PRO A 91 -11.63 13.60 6.63
CA PRO A 91 -12.24 13.52 7.94
C PRO A 91 -13.78 13.50 7.83
N PRO A 92 -14.48 12.69 8.63
CA PRO A 92 -15.93 12.52 8.51
C PRO A 92 -16.72 13.82 8.77
N GLY A 93 -16.17 14.74 9.56
CA GLY A 93 -16.74 16.07 9.81
C GLY A 93 -16.33 17.16 8.80
N GLY A 94 -15.48 16.81 7.82
CA GLY A 94 -14.83 17.78 6.94
C GLY A 94 -13.83 18.68 7.67
N LEU A 95 -13.27 19.65 6.94
CA LEU A 95 -12.26 20.58 7.44
C LEU A 95 -12.80 21.98 7.77
N GLY A 96 -14.10 22.21 7.65
CA GLY A 96 -14.68 23.55 7.74
C GLY A 96 -14.26 24.45 6.56
N ILE A 97 -14.10 25.76 6.81
CA ILE A 97 -13.72 26.72 5.77
C ILE A 97 -12.19 26.75 5.63
N PHE A 98 -11.68 26.42 4.45
CA PHE A 98 -10.27 26.52 4.07
C PHE A 98 -10.14 27.14 2.67
N ASN A 99 -8.90 27.38 2.22
CA ASN A 99 -8.65 27.86 0.87
C ASN A 99 -8.64 26.68 -0.13
N ASP A 100 -9.79 26.40 -0.73
CA ASP A 100 -9.90 25.42 -1.82
C ASP A 100 -9.53 26.07 -3.17
N THR A 101 -8.57 25.46 -3.87
CA THR A 101 -8.13 25.94 -5.20
C THR A 101 -9.10 25.55 -6.32
N GLY A 102 -9.98 24.58 -6.08
CA GLY A 102 -10.87 23.98 -7.09
C GLY A 102 -10.16 23.08 -8.09
N LEU A 103 -8.85 22.85 -7.94
CA LEU A 103 -8.09 21.96 -8.82
C LEU A 103 -8.34 20.50 -8.43
N SER A 104 -9.06 19.78 -9.28
CA SER A 104 -9.28 18.35 -9.11
C SER A 104 -8.02 17.53 -9.41
N LEU A 105 -7.83 16.46 -8.64
CA LEU A 105 -6.70 15.54 -8.74
C LEU A 105 -7.10 14.15 -8.23
N ASP A 106 -6.53 13.13 -8.86
CA ASP A 106 -6.55 11.74 -8.40
C ASP A 106 -5.15 11.36 -7.91
N LEU A 107 -5.06 10.79 -6.71
CA LEU A 107 -3.84 10.18 -6.17
C LEU A 107 -4.02 8.67 -6.23
N LEU A 108 -3.32 8.01 -7.15
CA LEU A 108 -3.40 6.57 -7.40
C LEU A 108 -2.18 5.85 -6.80
N TYR A 109 -2.37 4.62 -6.34
CA TYR A 109 -1.35 3.82 -5.63
C TYR A 109 -1.15 2.45 -6.28
N GLY A 110 -0.04 1.78 -5.93
CA GLY A 110 0.32 0.45 -6.44
C GLY A 110 0.41 0.43 -7.97
N ASP A 111 -0.42 -0.43 -8.57
CA ASP A 111 -0.57 -0.58 -10.03
C ASP A 111 -1.42 0.52 -10.69
N GLY A 112 -1.94 1.46 -9.90
CA GLY A 112 -2.79 2.56 -10.35
C GLY A 112 -4.28 2.23 -10.41
N SER A 113 -4.71 1.04 -9.95
CA SER A 113 -6.12 0.62 -9.97
C SER A 113 -6.98 1.21 -8.84
N TYR A 114 -6.35 1.74 -7.78
CA TYR A 114 -7.01 2.27 -6.60
C TYR A 114 -6.35 3.57 -6.10
N GLY A 115 -7.08 4.33 -5.28
CA GLY A 115 -6.58 5.57 -4.71
C GLY A 115 -7.68 6.50 -4.17
N THR A 116 -7.42 7.80 -4.21
CA THR A 116 -8.34 8.82 -3.72
C THR A 116 -8.44 10.00 -4.69
N SER A 117 -9.63 10.61 -4.72
CA SER A 117 -9.95 11.73 -5.60
C SER A 117 -10.48 12.90 -4.78
N GLY A 118 -10.13 14.13 -5.19
CA GLY A 118 -10.46 15.33 -4.43
C GLY A 118 -10.10 16.63 -5.12
N THR A 119 -10.09 17.72 -4.34
CA THR A 119 -9.57 19.02 -4.76
C THR A 119 -8.36 19.42 -3.92
N ILE A 120 -7.43 20.15 -4.54
CA ILE A 120 -6.25 20.65 -3.84
C ILE A 120 -6.67 21.82 -2.92
N GLY A 121 -6.50 21.63 -1.62
CA GLY A 121 -6.69 22.66 -0.60
C GLY A 121 -5.36 23.21 -0.10
N ILE A 122 -5.42 24.40 0.52
CA ILE A 122 -4.31 24.99 1.26
C ILE A 122 -4.82 25.40 2.64
N ALA A 123 -4.15 24.94 3.70
CA ALA A 123 -4.51 25.29 5.07
C ALA A 123 -3.29 25.27 6.00
N PRO A 124 -3.40 25.91 7.19
CA PRO A 124 -2.43 25.73 8.26
C PRO A 124 -2.37 24.27 8.69
N PHE A 125 -1.15 23.74 8.84
CA PHE A 125 -0.85 22.38 9.23
C PHE A 125 0.06 22.37 10.46
N GLN A 126 -0.17 21.39 11.33
CA GLN A 126 0.68 21.11 12.48
C GLN A 126 0.92 19.61 12.61
N PHE A 127 2.17 19.26 12.92
CA PHE A 127 2.60 17.91 13.22
C PHE A 127 3.66 17.96 14.32
N GLY A 128 3.32 17.46 15.52
CA GLY A 128 4.15 17.67 16.70
C GLY A 128 4.39 19.17 16.95
N SER A 129 5.67 19.57 17.01
CA SER A 129 6.07 20.98 17.13
C SER A 129 6.27 21.70 15.79
N TYR A 130 6.10 21.02 14.67
CA TYR A 130 6.23 21.63 13.34
C TYR A 130 4.94 22.31 12.95
N HIS A 131 5.06 23.53 12.41
CA HIS A 131 3.95 24.37 12.00
C HIS A 131 4.18 24.88 10.57
N ILE A 132 3.24 24.63 9.67
CA ILE A 132 3.29 25.10 8.28
C ILE A 132 2.05 25.95 8.02
N GLU A 133 2.24 27.25 7.78
CA GLU A 133 1.13 28.20 7.58
C GLU A 133 0.27 27.88 6.35
N ARG A 134 0.88 27.28 5.32
CA ARG A 134 0.26 27.02 4.02
C ARG A 134 0.69 25.66 3.47
N GLN A 135 0.16 24.58 4.03
CA GLN A 135 0.38 23.25 3.48
C GLN A 135 -0.65 22.96 2.39
N ALA A 136 -0.19 22.58 1.20
CA ALA A 136 -1.05 21.99 0.17
C ALA A 136 -1.37 20.54 0.51
N PHE A 137 -2.62 20.13 0.25
CA PHE A 137 -3.09 18.77 0.48
C PHE A 137 -4.25 18.46 -0.45
N LEU A 138 -4.56 17.18 -0.66
CA LEU A 138 -5.79 16.78 -1.31
C LEU A 138 -6.92 16.69 -0.26
N ASN A 139 -7.92 17.54 -0.39
CA ASN A 139 -9.20 17.35 0.29
C ASN A 139 -9.98 16.27 -0.44
N ALA A 140 -9.83 15.03 0.03
CA ALA A 140 -10.42 13.86 -0.59
C ALA A 140 -11.94 13.83 -0.38
N ILE A 141 -12.65 13.46 -1.44
CA ILE A 141 -14.12 13.26 -1.44
C ILE A 141 -14.49 11.81 -1.69
N GLU A 142 -13.60 11.06 -2.34
CA GLU A 142 -13.76 9.64 -2.66
C GLU A 142 -12.44 8.92 -2.37
N SER A 143 -12.52 7.70 -1.85
CA SER A 143 -11.37 6.82 -1.65
C SER A 143 -11.80 5.39 -1.94
N SER A 144 -11.03 4.70 -2.76
CA SER A 144 -11.12 3.24 -2.97
C SER A 144 -10.07 2.47 -2.14
N ILE A 145 -9.30 3.17 -1.30
CA ILE A 145 -8.39 2.54 -0.34
C ILE A 145 -9.24 1.94 0.79
N GLY A 146 -9.31 0.60 0.83
CA GLY A 146 -10.09 -0.14 1.83
C GLY A 146 -9.47 -0.13 3.23
N GLY A 147 -10.27 -0.43 4.26
CA GLY A 147 -9.82 -0.67 5.64
C GLY A 147 -9.46 0.58 6.45
N LEU A 148 -8.89 1.63 5.83
CA LEU A 148 -8.38 2.80 6.57
C LEU A 148 -9.44 3.49 7.43
N GLN A 149 -10.60 3.84 6.86
CA GLN A 149 -11.62 4.59 7.59
C GLN A 149 -12.33 3.75 8.66
N GLU A 150 -12.38 2.43 8.48
CA GLU A 150 -12.91 1.46 9.46
C GLU A 150 -12.02 1.41 10.71
N LEU A 151 -10.73 1.74 10.55
CA LEU A 151 -9.74 1.85 11.63
C LEU A 151 -9.64 3.25 12.23
N GLY A 152 -10.48 4.19 11.80
CA GLY A 152 -10.42 5.58 12.25
C GLY A 152 -9.25 6.37 11.62
N VAL A 153 -8.64 5.84 10.55
CA VAL A 153 -7.58 6.51 9.80
C VAL A 153 -8.22 7.25 8.62
N TYR A 154 -8.11 8.57 8.63
CA TYR A 154 -8.83 9.45 7.71
C TYR A 154 -7.89 10.25 6.81
N GLY A 155 -6.71 9.71 6.52
CA GLY A 155 -5.76 10.31 5.62
C GLY A 155 -4.45 9.55 5.57
N LEU A 156 -3.54 10.07 4.77
CA LEU A 156 -2.19 9.55 4.60
C LEU A 156 -1.27 10.73 4.36
N MET A 157 -0.11 10.69 5.01
CA MET A 157 0.96 11.66 4.89
C MET A 157 2.15 10.98 4.21
N GLY A 158 2.38 11.34 2.95
CA GLY A 158 3.53 10.88 2.19
C GLY A 158 4.86 11.39 2.76
N LEU A 159 5.87 10.52 2.73
CA LEU A 159 7.20 10.69 3.30
C LEU A 159 8.32 10.47 2.26
N SER A 160 7.98 10.46 0.98
CA SER A 160 8.92 10.41 -0.15
C SER A 160 9.36 11.81 -0.61
N PHE A 161 10.16 11.85 -1.67
CA PHE A 161 10.78 13.04 -2.24
C PHE A 161 9.78 14.02 -2.84
N ASP A 162 10.03 15.33 -2.69
CA ASP A 162 9.22 16.40 -3.30
C ASP A 162 9.55 16.66 -4.79
N PHE A 163 9.70 15.61 -5.58
CA PHE A 163 9.84 15.74 -7.02
C PHE A 163 8.48 15.84 -7.70
N SER A 164 8.38 16.58 -8.81
CA SER A 164 7.13 16.66 -9.58
C SER A 164 6.72 15.31 -10.20
N THR A 165 7.60 14.32 -10.23
CA THR A 165 7.30 12.96 -10.71
C THR A 165 6.67 12.09 -9.62
N SER A 166 6.94 12.39 -8.34
CA SER A 166 6.42 11.67 -7.17
C SER A 166 5.31 12.40 -6.40
N SER A 167 5.14 13.72 -6.63
CA SER A 167 4.07 14.54 -6.06
C SER A 167 3.12 15.07 -7.15
N PRO A 168 2.02 14.36 -7.43
CA PRO A 168 0.94 14.86 -8.28
C PRO A 168 0.38 16.22 -7.84
N ILE A 169 0.31 16.54 -6.54
CA ILE A 169 -0.12 17.87 -6.04
C ILE A 169 0.87 18.94 -6.52
N ASN A 170 2.16 18.78 -6.24
CA ASN A 170 3.19 19.75 -6.63
C ASN A 170 3.26 19.89 -8.15
N GLN A 171 3.15 18.78 -8.88
CA GLN A 171 3.08 18.76 -10.34
C GLN A 171 1.90 19.57 -10.86
N LYS A 172 0.70 19.34 -10.32
CA LYS A 172 -0.53 20.04 -10.73
C LYS A 172 -0.41 21.54 -10.48
N ILE A 173 0.11 21.93 -9.32
CA ILE A 173 0.30 23.33 -8.95
C ILE A 173 1.28 24.02 -9.89
N LYS A 174 2.46 23.44 -10.11
CA LYS A 174 3.46 23.99 -11.04
C LYS A 174 2.93 24.07 -12.48
N SER A 175 2.11 23.10 -12.90
CA SER A 175 1.50 23.10 -14.25
C SER A 175 0.53 24.28 -14.48
N VAL A 176 -0.15 24.73 -13.43
CA VAL A 176 -1.18 25.80 -13.52
C VAL A 176 -0.59 27.18 -13.23
N TYR A 177 0.28 27.27 -12.22
CA TYR A 177 0.76 28.55 -11.69
C TYR A 177 2.23 28.87 -12.07
N GLY A 178 2.90 27.95 -12.76
CA GLY A 178 4.29 28.09 -13.18
C GLY A 178 5.29 27.42 -12.23
N PRO A 179 6.55 27.23 -12.68
CA PRO A 179 7.57 26.49 -11.93
C PRO A 179 7.97 27.15 -10.60
N ASP A 180 7.76 28.46 -10.46
CA ASP A 180 8.08 29.23 -9.25
C ASP A 180 7.01 29.07 -8.14
N ALA A 181 5.93 28.32 -8.40
CA ALA A 181 4.91 28.03 -7.40
C ALA A 181 5.41 26.99 -6.39
N THR A 182 5.90 27.46 -5.24
CA THR A 182 6.46 26.61 -4.16
C THR A 182 5.42 26.10 -3.17
N TRP A 183 4.19 26.62 -3.18
CA TRP A 183 3.18 26.26 -2.17
C TRP A 183 2.58 24.85 -2.35
N GLY A 184 2.98 24.13 -3.40
CA GLY A 184 2.62 22.73 -3.61
C GLY A 184 3.56 21.71 -3.00
N GLN A 185 4.57 22.15 -2.26
CA GLN A 185 5.58 21.30 -1.63
C GLN A 185 4.98 20.30 -0.64
N SER A 186 5.60 19.11 -0.59
CA SER A 186 5.31 18.08 0.40
C SER A 186 5.51 18.58 1.83
N VAL A 187 4.93 17.86 2.79
CA VAL A 187 5.03 18.20 4.22
C VAL A 187 6.49 18.18 4.67
N LEU A 188 7.26 17.14 4.32
CA LEU A 188 8.67 17.04 4.70
C LEU A 188 9.53 18.12 4.06
N ALA A 189 9.28 18.47 2.78
CA ALA A 189 10.00 19.56 2.13
C ALA A 189 9.80 20.90 2.83
N ASN A 190 8.56 21.19 3.26
CA ASN A 190 8.26 22.38 4.06
C ASN A 190 8.98 22.34 5.43
N ILE A 191 8.99 21.19 6.11
CA ILE A 191 9.65 21.03 7.42
C ILE A 191 11.17 21.25 7.31
N PHE A 192 11.83 20.63 6.34
CA PHE A 192 13.28 20.78 6.14
C PHE A 192 13.66 22.21 5.76
N GLN A 193 12.86 22.90 4.94
CA GLN A 193 13.11 24.30 4.58
C GLN A 193 12.99 25.28 5.75
N GLN A 194 12.17 24.97 6.76
CA GLN A 194 12.07 25.80 7.96
C GLN A 194 13.31 25.71 8.85
N ASN A 195 14.03 24.58 8.79
CA ASN A 195 15.19 24.30 9.64
C ASN A 195 16.40 23.82 8.81
N PRO A 196 16.95 24.63 7.90
CA PRO A 196 17.99 24.20 6.95
C PRO A 196 19.34 23.83 7.61
N ALA A 197 19.50 24.09 8.91
CA ALA A 197 20.68 23.69 9.69
C ALA A 197 20.52 22.31 10.36
N GLN A 198 19.34 21.70 10.30
CA GLN A 198 19.07 20.36 10.83
C GLN A 198 19.29 19.31 9.73
N PRO A 199 19.66 18.06 10.10
CA PRO A 199 19.78 16.97 9.14
C PRO A 199 18.45 16.69 8.40
N ASN A 200 18.53 16.44 7.09
CA ASN A 200 17.36 16.14 6.26
C ASN A 200 17.09 14.64 6.19
N PHE A 201 16.72 14.03 7.30
CA PHE A 201 16.30 12.62 7.30
C PHE A 201 15.10 12.39 8.21
N ILE A 202 14.42 11.27 7.98
CA ILE A 202 13.44 10.72 8.91
C ILE A 202 13.93 9.37 9.41
N ALA A 203 13.56 9.01 10.64
CA ALA A 203 13.87 7.70 11.18
C ALA A 203 12.65 7.07 11.84
N ILE A 204 12.47 5.77 11.62
CA ILE A 204 11.23 5.04 11.89
C ILE A 204 11.54 3.72 12.60
N ASP A 205 10.86 3.53 13.73
CA ASP A 205 10.76 2.25 14.47
C ASP A 205 9.31 1.78 14.43
N LEU A 206 9.07 0.70 13.69
CA LEU A 206 7.78 0.03 13.60
C LEU A 206 7.64 -1.03 14.70
N ALA A 207 7.88 -0.64 15.95
CA ALA A 207 7.98 -1.59 17.06
C ALA A 207 6.77 -2.54 17.16
N ARG A 208 7.02 -3.72 17.73
CA ARG A 208 6.01 -4.74 18.03
C ARG A 208 6.23 -5.28 19.44
N SER A 209 5.18 -5.28 20.26
CA SER A 209 5.21 -5.81 21.63
C SER A 209 4.68 -7.25 21.73
N ALA A 210 3.81 -7.69 20.81
CA ALA A 210 3.23 -9.04 20.77
C ALA A 210 2.73 -9.44 19.36
N ASP A 211 2.06 -10.58 19.20
CA ASP A 211 1.49 -11.04 17.92
C ASP A 211 0.14 -10.37 17.68
N LEU A 212 -0.03 -9.73 16.53
CA LEU A 212 -1.27 -9.06 16.11
C LEU A 212 -1.79 -7.93 17.05
N GLU A 213 -1.18 -7.65 18.21
CA GLU A 213 -1.63 -6.67 19.23
C GLU A 213 -1.24 -5.20 18.95
N ASP A 214 -2.10 -4.26 19.36
CA ASP A 214 -1.88 -2.79 19.35
C ASP A 214 -0.54 -2.44 19.99
N ILE A 215 0.22 -1.51 19.37
CA ILE A 215 1.54 -1.16 19.90
C ILE A 215 1.45 -0.48 21.25
N ASP A 216 2.29 -0.96 22.15
CA ASP A 216 2.97 -0.15 23.13
C ASP A 216 4.41 0.02 22.60
N GLY A 217 4.72 1.16 21.99
CA GLY A 217 6.06 1.46 21.45
C GLY A 217 6.12 1.85 19.98
N GLY A 218 7.32 2.15 19.50
CA GLY A 218 7.61 2.70 18.16
C GLY A 218 7.98 4.18 18.20
N SER A 219 8.57 4.67 17.11
CA SER A 219 9.05 6.05 17.04
C SER A 219 9.07 6.53 15.60
N PHE A 220 8.71 7.79 15.41
CA PHE A 220 8.98 8.53 14.19
C PHE A 220 9.67 9.83 14.57
N THR A 221 10.85 10.08 13.99
CA THR A 221 11.66 11.27 14.25
C THR A 221 12.08 11.94 12.95
N ILE A 222 12.33 13.24 13.02
CA ILE A 222 12.81 14.06 11.90
C ILE A 222 14.14 14.68 12.32
N GLY A 223 15.20 14.44 11.54
CA GLY A 223 16.53 15.00 11.75
C GLY A 223 17.30 14.44 12.95
N GLU A 224 16.77 13.43 13.63
CA GLU A 224 17.39 12.79 14.78
C GLU A 224 17.14 11.28 14.82
N TYR A 225 18.05 10.54 15.45
CA TYR A 225 17.88 9.12 15.73
C TYR A 225 17.25 8.93 17.12
N GLU A 226 16.45 7.87 17.29
CA GLU A 226 16.08 7.39 18.63
C GLU A 226 17.38 6.99 19.35
N PRO A 227 17.67 7.47 20.57
CA PRO A 227 18.95 7.22 21.24
C PRO A 227 19.30 5.73 21.39
N HIS A 228 18.29 4.87 21.54
CA HIS A 228 18.47 3.43 21.62
C HIS A 228 19.00 2.81 20.31
N TYR A 229 18.69 3.41 19.16
CA TYR A 229 19.05 2.91 17.83
C TYR A 229 20.12 3.76 17.13
N ALA A 230 20.82 4.64 17.85
CA ALA A 230 21.85 5.53 17.29
C ALA A 230 22.99 4.80 16.53
N ALA A 231 23.17 3.50 16.78
CA ALA A 231 24.11 2.66 16.03
C ALA A 231 23.81 2.59 14.52
N VAL A 232 22.57 2.87 14.09
CA VAL A 232 22.19 2.88 12.66
C VAL A 232 23.07 3.82 11.83
N ALA A 233 23.56 4.91 12.43
CA ALA A 233 24.42 5.89 11.77
C ALA A 233 25.72 5.27 11.23
N ASN A 234 26.16 4.15 11.81
CA ASN A 234 27.37 3.41 11.40
C ASN A 234 27.09 2.29 10.39
N MET A 235 25.83 2.02 10.07
CA MET A 235 25.45 0.97 9.13
C MET A 235 25.75 1.39 7.69
N THR A 236 25.87 0.42 6.79
CA THR A 236 26.08 0.69 5.37
C THR A 236 24.98 1.60 4.82
N LYS A 237 25.40 2.68 4.13
CA LYS A 237 24.47 3.54 3.39
C LYS A 237 24.01 2.82 2.13
N LEU A 238 22.72 2.55 2.04
CA LEU A 238 22.06 1.96 0.89
C LEU A 238 21.70 3.10 -0.07
N SER A 239 22.48 3.28 -1.13
CA SER A 239 22.21 4.33 -2.10
C SER A 239 20.84 4.13 -2.75
N GLN A 240 20.16 5.24 -3.05
CA GLN A 240 18.96 5.20 -3.87
C GLN A 240 19.27 4.63 -5.26
N HIS A 241 18.41 3.73 -5.74
CA HIS A 241 18.51 3.14 -7.07
C HIS A 241 17.17 3.24 -7.84
N PRO A 242 17.16 3.76 -9.08
CA PRO A 242 18.30 4.40 -9.75
C PRO A 242 18.70 5.69 -9.04
N LYS A 243 19.96 6.10 -9.20
CA LYS A 243 20.44 7.36 -8.65
C LYS A 243 19.61 8.53 -9.19
N GLY A 244 19.07 9.36 -8.31
CA GLY A 244 18.19 10.47 -8.69
C GLY A 244 16.76 10.03 -9.03
N GLY A 245 16.37 8.81 -8.64
CA GLY A 245 14.98 8.39 -8.64
C GLY A 245 14.13 9.19 -7.65
N ASP A 246 12.83 8.93 -7.64
CA ASP A 246 11.85 9.67 -6.86
C ASP A 246 11.13 8.84 -5.80
N ARG A 247 11.70 7.68 -5.47
CA ARG A 247 11.21 6.73 -4.48
C ARG A 247 12.32 6.26 -3.56
N TRP A 248 11.95 5.76 -2.38
CA TRP A 248 12.86 5.08 -1.45
C TRP A 248 13.20 3.66 -1.93
N THR A 249 13.77 3.58 -3.12
CA THR A 249 14.17 2.35 -3.77
C THR A 249 15.67 2.11 -3.64
N THR A 250 16.06 0.86 -3.37
CA THR A 250 17.46 0.42 -3.34
C THR A 250 17.60 -0.98 -3.92
N LEU A 251 18.81 -1.53 -3.96
CA LEU A 251 19.10 -2.84 -4.55
C LEU A 251 19.07 -3.94 -3.49
N LEU A 252 18.11 -4.86 -3.62
CA LEU A 252 18.08 -6.10 -2.87
C LEU A 252 19.06 -7.09 -3.53
N GLU A 253 20.00 -7.59 -2.74
CA GLU A 253 21.13 -8.42 -3.21
C GLU A 253 20.87 -9.92 -3.02
N GLY A 254 19.88 -10.28 -2.21
CA GLY A 254 19.59 -11.67 -1.90
C GLY A 254 18.38 -11.82 -0.99
N MET A 255 17.76 -12.99 -1.06
CA MET A 255 16.79 -13.45 -0.09
C MET A 255 17.08 -14.92 0.21
N TYR A 256 16.92 -15.31 1.47
CA TYR A 256 17.36 -16.61 1.97
C TYR A 256 16.27 -17.23 2.83
N VAL A 257 16.06 -18.54 2.67
CA VAL A 257 15.20 -19.36 3.53
C VAL A 257 16.04 -20.49 4.10
N ASP A 258 16.16 -20.56 5.42
CA ASP A 258 17.03 -21.50 6.13
C ASP A 258 18.46 -21.55 5.54
N ASN A 259 19.02 -20.36 5.32
CA ASN A 259 20.34 -20.12 4.73
C ASN A 259 20.50 -20.59 3.26
N GLN A 260 19.42 -21.02 2.60
CA GLN A 260 19.40 -21.31 1.17
C GLN A 260 18.92 -20.08 0.40
N ALA A 261 19.74 -19.60 -0.54
CA ALA A 261 19.34 -18.50 -1.41
C ALA A 261 18.10 -18.86 -2.24
N ILE A 262 17.25 -17.87 -2.49
CA ILE A 262 16.27 -17.90 -3.58
C ILE A 262 16.78 -17.03 -4.72
N ASP A 263 16.38 -17.35 -5.94
CA ASP A 263 16.76 -16.57 -7.11
C ASP A 263 16.10 -15.19 -7.05
N VAL A 264 16.93 -14.15 -7.05
CA VAL A 264 16.51 -12.74 -7.12
C VAL A 264 16.57 -12.30 -8.57
N VAL A 265 15.46 -11.78 -9.08
CA VAL A 265 15.29 -11.43 -10.50
C VAL A 265 14.68 -10.05 -10.64
N SER A 266 15.15 -9.30 -11.64
CA SER A 266 14.58 -8.01 -12.02
C SER A 266 14.22 -8.02 -13.49
N THR A 267 13.12 -7.34 -13.81
CA THR A 267 12.76 -7.03 -15.21
C THR A 267 13.03 -5.56 -15.57
N ILE A 268 13.51 -4.77 -14.61
CA ILE A 268 13.71 -3.34 -14.74
C ILE A 268 15.09 -3.06 -15.35
N ALA A 269 15.11 -2.22 -16.37
CA ALA A 269 16.34 -1.83 -17.04
C ALA A 269 17.27 -1.06 -16.08
N GLY A 270 18.54 -1.45 -16.03
CA GLY A 270 19.57 -0.81 -15.19
C GLY A 270 19.79 -1.47 -13.83
N VAL A 271 18.93 -2.41 -13.43
CA VAL A 271 19.16 -3.24 -12.24
C VAL A 271 20.25 -4.28 -12.54
N PRO A 272 21.29 -4.41 -11.70
CA PRO A 272 22.34 -5.40 -11.91
C PRO A 272 21.84 -6.85 -11.88
N ALA A 273 22.51 -7.74 -12.61
CA ALA A 273 22.16 -9.16 -12.63
C ALA A 273 22.27 -9.79 -11.22
N GLY A 274 21.25 -10.57 -10.83
CA GLY A 274 21.17 -11.19 -9.50
C GLY A 274 20.67 -10.24 -8.40
N GLN A 275 20.15 -9.07 -8.76
CA GLN A 275 19.56 -8.10 -7.84
C GLN A 275 18.15 -7.72 -8.29
N SER A 276 17.38 -7.15 -7.36
CA SER A 276 16.05 -6.57 -7.62
C SER A 276 15.99 -5.15 -7.06
N GLN A 277 15.21 -4.28 -7.70
CA GLN A 277 14.94 -2.96 -7.14
C GLN A 277 13.80 -3.08 -6.12
N ALA A 278 14.10 -2.79 -4.85
CA ALA A 278 13.17 -2.88 -3.74
C ALA A 278 12.80 -1.50 -3.22
N LEU A 279 11.51 -1.19 -3.15
CA LEU A 279 10.95 -0.07 -2.42
C LEU A 279 10.83 -0.43 -0.93
N LEU A 280 11.20 0.49 -0.04
CA LEU A 280 10.92 0.39 1.40
C LEU A 280 9.70 1.25 1.73
N ASP A 281 8.57 0.61 2.06
CA ASP A 281 7.24 1.22 1.99
C ASP A 281 6.40 1.07 3.27
N THR A 282 6.40 2.05 4.17
CA THR A 282 5.53 2.03 5.35
C THR A 282 4.03 2.22 5.03
N GLY A 283 3.68 2.52 3.78
CA GLY A 283 2.29 2.63 3.30
C GLY A 283 1.62 1.29 3.00
N ASP A 284 2.40 0.21 2.93
CA ASP A 284 1.93 -1.16 2.72
C ASP A 284 2.21 -2.01 3.96
N PRO A 285 1.22 -2.66 4.58
CA PRO A 285 1.50 -3.57 5.68
C PRO A 285 2.18 -4.87 5.24
N ASN A 286 2.19 -5.16 3.93
CA ASN A 286 2.75 -6.38 3.35
C ASN A 286 4.06 -6.11 2.63
N ALA A 287 4.88 -7.15 2.51
CA ALA A 287 5.85 -7.24 1.44
C ALA A 287 5.18 -7.83 0.19
N ILE A 288 5.42 -7.22 -0.96
CA ILE A 288 4.98 -7.67 -2.28
C ILE A 288 6.21 -8.08 -3.07
N LEU A 289 6.24 -9.35 -3.45
CA LEU A 289 7.33 -9.96 -4.21
C LEU A 289 6.85 -10.38 -5.60
N PRO A 290 7.74 -10.44 -6.60
CA PRO A 290 7.48 -11.18 -7.84
C PRO A 290 7.01 -12.60 -7.52
N VAL A 291 6.06 -13.12 -8.29
CA VAL A 291 5.37 -14.39 -7.98
C VAL A 291 6.35 -15.55 -7.85
N ALA A 292 7.41 -15.56 -8.66
CA ALA A 292 8.48 -16.55 -8.57
C ALA A 292 9.20 -16.54 -7.21
N MET A 293 9.55 -15.35 -6.70
CA MET A 293 10.22 -15.20 -5.41
C MET A 293 9.27 -15.53 -4.25
N TYR A 294 8.02 -15.06 -4.32
CA TYR A 294 6.95 -15.40 -3.38
C TYR A 294 6.80 -16.92 -3.23
N ASN A 295 6.66 -17.64 -4.35
CA ASN A 295 6.54 -19.09 -4.34
C ASN A 295 7.82 -19.78 -3.85
N ALA A 296 9.00 -19.30 -4.24
CA ALA A 296 10.28 -19.86 -3.79
C ALA A 296 10.48 -19.73 -2.27
N LEU A 297 9.96 -18.65 -1.66
CA LEU A 297 9.97 -18.46 -0.22
C LEU A 297 9.00 -19.42 0.46
N TYR A 298 7.69 -19.29 0.17
CA TYR A 298 6.67 -19.97 0.97
C TYR A 298 6.65 -21.48 0.76
N SER A 299 7.00 -21.98 -0.43
CA SER A 299 7.09 -23.43 -0.69
C SER A 299 8.17 -24.13 0.14
N ARG A 300 9.16 -23.39 0.66
CA ARG A 300 10.22 -23.94 1.52
C ARG A 300 9.82 -23.99 3.00
N ILE A 301 8.69 -23.37 3.39
CA ILE A 301 8.19 -23.45 4.77
C ILE A 301 7.64 -24.87 5.00
N PRO A 302 8.15 -25.62 6.01
CA PRO A 302 7.66 -26.97 6.30
C PRO A 302 6.16 -26.96 6.62
N GLY A 303 5.41 -27.87 5.99
CA GLY A 303 3.96 -27.98 6.18
C GLY A 303 3.13 -26.91 5.45
N SER A 304 3.74 -26.07 4.63
CA SER A 304 3.02 -25.12 3.79
C SER A 304 2.20 -25.79 2.69
N ALA A 305 1.11 -25.15 2.28
CA ALA A 305 0.28 -25.59 1.17
C ALA A 305 -0.24 -24.39 0.38
N LEU A 306 -0.17 -24.48 -0.96
CA LEU A 306 -0.68 -23.44 -1.85
C LEU A 306 -2.16 -23.68 -2.15
N HIS A 307 -2.99 -22.68 -1.84
CA HIS A 307 -4.34 -22.58 -2.35
C HIS A 307 -4.35 -21.73 -3.62
N GLU A 308 -4.82 -22.31 -4.73
CA GLU A 308 -5.10 -21.58 -5.97
C GLU A 308 -6.60 -21.29 -6.02
N GLY A 309 -6.96 -20.01 -5.87
CA GLY A 309 -8.33 -19.52 -5.93
C GLY A 309 -8.61 -18.73 -7.21
N ALA A 310 -9.88 -18.40 -7.43
CA ALA A 310 -10.30 -17.59 -8.58
C ALA A 310 -9.73 -16.16 -8.59
N THR A 311 -9.30 -15.67 -7.42
CA THR A 311 -8.76 -14.32 -7.18
C THR A 311 -7.26 -14.33 -6.89
N GLY A 312 -6.56 -15.40 -7.29
CA GLY A 312 -5.12 -15.54 -7.08
C GLY A 312 -4.73 -16.71 -6.17
N SER A 313 -3.43 -16.81 -5.91
CA SER A 313 -2.85 -17.88 -5.09
C SER A 313 -2.44 -17.35 -3.72
N ILE A 314 -2.66 -18.16 -2.68
CA ILE A 314 -2.25 -17.84 -1.31
C ILE A 314 -1.62 -19.06 -0.65
N TRP A 315 -0.47 -18.86 -0.03
CA TRP A 315 0.15 -19.88 0.80
C TRP A 315 -0.49 -19.91 2.18
N ILE A 316 -0.86 -21.11 2.60
CA ILE A 316 -1.27 -21.44 3.96
C ILE A 316 -0.07 -22.11 4.63
N ILE A 317 0.31 -21.66 5.83
CA ILE A 317 1.49 -22.16 6.54
C ILE A 317 1.12 -22.52 7.98
N PRO A 318 1.89 -23.41 8.64
CA PRO A 318 1.68 -23.68 10.05
C PRO A 318 1.84 -22.41 10.88
N CYS A 319 0.87 -22.13 11.75
CA CYS A 319 0.88 -20.93 12.59
C CYS A 319 2.11 -20.87 13.50
N ASN A 320 2.64 -22.02 13.90
CA ASN A 320 3.84 -22.14 14.75
C ASN A 320 5.16 -22.20 13.96
N THR A 321 5.17 -21.81 12.69
CA THR A 321 6.39 -21.84 11.87
C THR A 321 7.53 -21.07 12.52
N THR A 322 8.73 -21.63 12.44
CA THR A 322 9.99 -21.03 12.90
C THR A 322 10.99 -20.87 11.75
N THR A 323 10.52 -20.99 10.50
CA THR A 323 11.36 -20.86 9.30
C THR A 323 12.11 -19.53 9.33
N HIS A 324 13.42 -19.62 9.11
CA HIS A 324 14.30 -18.46 9.13
C HIS A 324 14.37 -17.82 7.75
N VAL A 325 13.92 -16.56 7.64
CA VAL A 325 13.95 -15.79 6.39
C VAL A 325 14.83 -14.57 6.59
N GLU A 326 15.73 -14.32 5.63
CA GLU A 326 16.60 -13.15 5.61
C GLU A 326 16.53 -12.45 4.25
N VAL A 327 16.63 -11.13 4.24
CA VAL A 327 16.88 -10.32 3.04
C VAL A 327 18.24 -9.65 3.14
N ALA A 328 18.93 -9.47 2.01
CA ALA A 328 20.27 -8.89 1.98
C ALA A 328 20.30 -7.54 1.28
N PHE A 329 20.94 -6.57 1.94
CA PHE A 329 21.19 -5.23 1.44
C PHE A 329 22.60 -4.78 1.84
N GLY A 330 23.36 -4.23 0.89
CA GLY A 330 24.66 -3.63 1.18
C GLY A 330 25.66 -4.58 1.86
N GLY A 331 25.63 -5.87 1.51
CA GLY A 331 26.46 -6.91 2.09
C GLY A 331 26.00 -7.48 3.43
N GLU A 332 24.94 -6.93 4.03
CA GLU A 332 24.40 -7.37 5.33
C GLU A 332 23.10 -8.17 5.15
N ARG A 333 22.83 -9.10 6.06
CA ARG A 333 21.57 -9.88 6.10
C ARG A 333 20.68 -9.40 7.24
N TYR A 334 19.42 -9.14 6.91
CA TYR A 334 18.39 -8.68 7.82
C TYR A 334 17.36 -9.80 8.02
N PRO A 335 17.34 -10.44 9.20
CA PRO A 335 16.37 -11.48 9.51
C PRO A 335 14.96 -10.89 9.67
N ILE A 336 13.96 -11.65 9.22
CA ILE A 336 12.54 -11.39 9.43
C ILE A 336 12.05 -12.31 10.54
N HIS A 337 11.39 -11.75 11.54
CA HIS A 337 10.80 -12.50 12.63
C HIS A 337 9.72 -13.45 12.08
N PRO A 338 9.68 -14.76 12.45
CA PRO A 338 8.75 -15.72 11.82
C PRO A 338 7.27 -15.37 11.96
N LEU A 339 6.89 -14.63 13.01
CA LEU A 339 5.53 -14.10 13.17
C LEU A 339 5.12 -13.15 12.04
N ASP A 340 6.06 -12.42 11.43
CA ASP A 340 5.79 -11.50 10.33
C ASP A 340 5.74 -12.20 8.95
N LEU A 341 5.92 -13.53 8.91
CA LEU A 341 5.69 -14.36 7.71
C LEU A 341 4.21 -14.74 7.53
N SER A 342 3.37 -14.56 8.56
CA SER A 342 1.96 -14.95 8.50
C SER A 342 1.02 -13.93 9.13
N THR A 343 -0.20 -13.93 8.62
CA THR A 343 -1.37 -13.44 9.35
C THR A 343 -2.29 -14.60 9.68
N ILE A 344 -3.31 -14.35 10.52
CA ILE A 344 -4.35 -15.32 10.83
C ILE A 344 -5.63 -14.96 10.06
N SER A 345 -6.25 -15.96 9.44
CA SER A 345 -7.52 -15.81 8.71
C SER A 345 -8.68 -15.41 9.63
N ASP A 346 -9.79 -15.00 9.04
CA ASP A 346 -11.06 -15.02 9.75
C ASP A 346 -11.44 -16.47 10.11
N PRO A 347 -12.26 -16.67 11.17
CA PRO A 347 -12.84 -17.96 11.45
C PRO A 347 -13.56 -18.53 10.22
N LEU A 348 -13.19 -19.76 9.85
CA LEU A 348 -13.84 -20.54 8.82
C LEU A 348 -14.80 -21.52 9.46
N THR A 349 -16.09 -21.43 9.12
CA THR A 349 -17.06 -22.46 9.49
C THR A 349 -17.00 -23.63 8.50
N ILE A 350 -16.51 -24.78 8.94
CA ILE A 350 -16.45 -26.01 8.15
C ILE A 350 -17.19 -27.11 8.90
N ASN A 351 -18.23 -27.69 8.28
CA ASN A 351 -19.10 -28.69 8.88
C ASN A 351 -19.73 -28.27 10.24
N GLY A 352 -19.95 -26.96 10.44
CA GLY A 352 -20.52 -26.42 11.67
C GLY A 352 -19.51 -26.21 12.81
N GLU A 353 -18.22 -26.43 12.56
CA GLU A 353 -17.12 -26.11 13.48
C GLU A 353 -16.33 -24.91 12.96
N GLU A 354 -15.84 -24.09 13.89
CA GLU A 354 -15.01 -22.93 13.58
C GLU A 354 -13.53 -23.32 13.56
N TRP A 355 -12.80 -22.80 12.59
CA TRP A 355 -11.36 -23.02 12.40
C TRP A 355 -10.67 -21.72 12.04
N VAL A 356 -9.37 -21.64 12.24
CA VAL A 356 -8.55 -20.57 11.66
C VAL A 356 -7.38 -21.18 10.90
N ALA A 357 -6.74 -20.39 10.06
CA ALA A 357 -5.50 -20.77 9.40
C ALA A 357 -4.52 -19.61 9.38
N CYS A 358 -3.23 -19.92 9.42
CA CYS A 358 -2.21 -18.95 9.13
C CYS A 358 -1.92 -18.90 7.64
N VAL A 359 -1.97 -17.71 7.07
CA VAL A 359 -1.75 -17.47 5.64
C VAL A 359 -0.60 -16.50 5.47
N ALA A 360 0.04 -16.55 4.30
CA ALA A 360 1.15 -15.69 3.95
C ALA A 360 0.84 -14.22 4.22
N ALA A 361 1.70 -13.58 5.02
CA ALA A 361 1.67 -12.13 5.18
C ALA A 361 2.05 -11.47 3.85
N PHE A 362 3.11 -11.94 3.20
CA PHE A 362 3.55 -11.37 1.94
C PHE A 362 2.56 -11.67 0.79
N LYS A 363 2.71 -10.95 -0.31
CA LYS A 363 1.93 -11.12 -1.54
C LYS A 363 2.84 -11.47 -2.70
N GLY A 364 2.31 -12.26 -3.63
CA GLY A 364 2.92 -12.51 -4.92
C GLY A 364 2.20 -11.70 -6.00
N ALA A 365 2.88 -10.73 -6.60
CA ALA A 365 2.36 -9.96 -7.72
C ALA A 365 3.50 -9.57 -8.67
N ASP A 366 3.30 -9.83 -9.96
CA ASP A 366 4.27 -9.42 -10.98
C ASP A 366 3.97 -8.00 -11.45
N ARG A 367 5.02 -7.19 -11.65
CA ARG A 367 4.92 -5.80 -12.12
C ARG A 367 4.03 -4.90 -11.25
N TRP A 368 3.95 -5.17 -9.94
CA TRP A 368 3.19 -4.34 -9.00
C TRP A 368 3.62 -2.86 -9.04
N GLY A 369 4.93 -2.60 -9.01
CA GLY A 369 5.50 -1.26 -9.19
C GLY A 369 5.66 -0.83 -10.65
N GLY A 370 5.12 -1.57 -11.62
CA GLY A 370 5.41 -1.37 -13.04
C GLY A 370 6.91 -1.47 -13.33
N ASP A 371 7.48 -0.40 -13.89
CA ASP A 371 8.92 -0.27 -14.13
C ASP A 371 9.63 0.54 -13.01
N ALA A 372 8.91 0.91 -11.94
CA ALA A 372 9.42 1.75 -10.86
C ALA A 372 10.07 0.97 -9.71
N TYR A 373 9.75 -0.32 -9.54
CA TYR A 373 10.40 -1.26 -8.61
C TYR A 373 9.86 -2.68 -8.81
N ASP A 374 10.68 -3.69 -8.52
CA ASP A 374 10.28 -5.10 -8.62
C ASP A 374 9.57 -5.59 -7.34
N ILE A 375 10.01 -5.07 -6.20
CA ILE A 375 9.61 -5.50 -4.85
C ILE A 375 9.15 -4.30 -4.04
N SER A 376 8.05 -4.44 -3.29
CA SER A 376 7.73 -3.53 -2.18
C SER A 376 7.96 -4.27 -0.87
N LEU A 377 8.79 -3.72 0.03
CA LEU A 377 9.00 -4.24 1.37
C LEU A 377 8.30 -3.32 2.37
N GLY A 378 7.07 -3.70 2.72
CA GLY A 378 6.27 -2.98 3.69
C GLY A 378 6.49 -3.40 5.13
N ASP A 379 5.49 -3.16 5.99
CA ASP A 379 5.60 -3.34 7.45
C ASP A 379 6.05 -4.75 7.84
N SER A 380 5.59 -5.79 7.13
CA SER A 380 6.02 -7.17 7.39
C SER A 380 7.54 -7.38 7.32
N PHE A 381 8.26 -6.50 6.60
CA PHE A 381 9.72 -6.40 6.68
C PHE A 381 10.16 -5.28 7.64
N LEU A 382 9.60 -4.07 7.50
CA LEU A 382 10.08 -2.87 8.19
C LEU A 382 9.91 -2.91 9.72
N ARG A 383 9.06 -3.79 10.27
CA ARG A 383 8.99 -4.11 11.72
C ARG A 383 10.26 -4.75 12.28
N ASN A 384 11.11 -5.29 11.42
CA ASN A 384 12.31 -6.04 11.81
C ASN A 384 13.57 -5.17 11.80
N VAL A 385 13.44 -3.90 11.37
CA VAL A 385 14.56 -2.98 11.18
C VAL A 385 14.20 -1.56 11.62
N TYR A 386 15.09 -0.94 12.38
CA TYR A 386 15.07 0.51 12.52
C TYR A 386 15.58 1.14 11.24
N SER A 387 14.75 2.01 10.63
CA SER A 387 14.96 2.49 9.27
C SER A 387 15.20 3.99 9.24
N VAL A 388 16.23 4.42 8.53
CA VAL A 388 16.56 5.83 8.28
C VAL A 388 16.43 6.10 6.79
N PHE A 389 15.74 7.19 6.45
CA PHE A 389 15.57 7.68 5.08
C PHE A 389 16.12 9.09 5.00
N ASP A 390 17.31 9.22 4.40
CA ASP A 390 18.07 10.47 4.31
C ASP A 390 17.93 11.08 2.93
N PHE A 391 17.41 12.30 2.87
CA PHE A 391 17.10 13.03 1.63
C PHE A 391 18.34 13.67 1.00
N GLY A 392 19.47 13.61 1.70
CA GLY A 392 20.68 14.33 1.37
C GLY A 392 20.63 15.81 1.76
N ASP A 393 21.80 16.45 1.70
CA ASP A 393 21.98 17.84 2.08
C ASP A 393 22.26 18.71 0.85
N ALA A 394 21.57 19.84 0.73
CA ALA A 394 22.01 20.92 -0.14
C ALA A 394 23.27 21.57 0.48
N LEU A 395 24.45 21.12 0.06
CA LEU A 395 25.71 21.71 0.53
C LEU A 395 25.79 23.16 0.06
N SER A 396 26.08 24.09 0.99
CA SER A 396 26.08 25.54 0.76
C SER A 396 26.99 26.01 -0.38
N ASP A 397 27.96 25.20 -0.82
CA ASP A 397 28.82 25.43 -2.00
C ASP A 397 29.23 24.10 -2.70
N GLY A 398 28.38 23.06 -2.69
CA GLY A 398 28.72 21.73 -3.23
C GLY A 398 27.55 20.98 -3.88
N PRO A 399 27.78 19.80 -4.51
CA PRO A 399 26.70 18.95 -4.97
C PRO A 399 25.87 18.47 -3.77
N THR A 400 24.56 18.37 -3.94
CA THR A 400 23.68 17.74 -2.94
C THR A 400 24.24 16.36 -2.59
N SER A 401 24.36 15.98 -1.31
CA SER A 401 24.70 14.59 -1.01
C SER A 401 23.58 13.69 -1.55
N ASP A 402 23.91 12.55 -2.14
CA ASP A 402 22.90 11.66 -2.72
C ASP A 402 21.99 11.09 -1.61
N PRO A 403 20.68 10.94 -1.85
CA PRO A 403 19.78 10.27 -0.92
C PRO A 403 20.18 8.81 -0.67
N TYR A 404 19.93 8.34 0.55
CA TYR A 404 20.23 6.96 0.94
C TYR A 404 19.30 6.48 2.06
N MET A 405 19.29 5.16 2.25
CA MET A 405 18.66 4.50 3.40
C MET A 405 19.72 3.86 4.30
N GLN A 406 19.44 3.70 5.58
CA GLN A 406 20.23 2.87 6.49
C GLN A 406 19.27 2.01 7.32
N LEU A 407 19.65 0.76 7.53
CA LEU A 407 18.86 -0.22 8.28
C LEU A 407 19.68 -0.75 9.44
N LEU A 408 19.05 -0.87 10.61
CA LEU A 408 19.61 -1.55 11.78
C LEU A 408 18.66 -2.68 12.16
N SER A 409 19.16 -3.92 12.14
CA SER A 409 18.34 -5.09 12.52
C SER A 409 17.91 -4.99 13.98
N GLN A 410 16.64 -5.30 14.22
CA GLN A 410 16.02 -5.39 15.55
C GLN A 410 15.73 -6.84 15.95
N VAL A 411 16.10 -7.81 15.11
CA VAL A 411 15.76 -9.22 15.30
C VAL A 411 17.02 -10.02 15.57
N ASP A 412 17.07 -10.65 16.74
CA ASP A 412 17.98 -11.77 17.00
C ASP A 412 17.29 -13.07 16.52
N PRO A 413 17.83 -13.77 15.50
CA PRO A 413 17.21 -14.98 14.96
C PRO A 413 16.99 -16.09 15.98
N ALA A 414 17.94 -16.29 16.90
CA ALA A 414 17.85 -17.35 17.89
C ALA A 414 16.75 -17.03 18.91
N GLN A 415 16.66 -15.76 19.33
CA GLN A 415 15.58 -15.29 20.19
C GLN A 415 14.21 -15.40 19.49
N ALA A 416 14.10 -14.90 18.26
CA ALA A 416 12.86 -14.90 17.48
C ALA A 416 12.23 -16.30 17.36
N ILE A 417 13.05 -17.33 17.09
CA ILE A 417 12.60 -18.73 17.02
C ILE A 417 11.98 -19.18 18.36
N THR A 418 12.61 -18.85 19.49
CA THR A 418 12.11 -19.26 20.81
C THR A 418 10.84 -18.50 21.21
N GLU A 419 10.66 -17.29 20.69
CA GLU A 419 9.53 -16.43 20.99
C GLU A 419 8.24 -16.87 20.28
N VAL A 420 8.32 -17.41 19.05
CA VAL A 420 7.15 -17.84 18.26
C VAL A 420 6.23 -18.72 19.11
N ALA A 421 6.76 -19.77 19.73
CA ALA A 421 5.96 -20.74 20.47
C ALA A 421 5.19 -20.10 21.62
N THR A 422 5.75 -19.08 22.28
CA THR A 422 5.11 -18.39 23.40
C THR A 422 4.12 -17.34 22.92
N ILE A 423 4.56 -16.51 21.98
CA ILE A 423 3.82 -15.35 21.51
C ILE A 423 2.62 -15.79 20.65
N ARG A 424 2.82 -16.66 19.65
CA ARG A 424 1.74 -17.19 18.81
C ARG A 424 0.76 -18.03 19.62
N ALA A 425 1.23 -18.87 20.54
CA ALA A 425 0.32 -19.71 21.34
C ALA A 425 -0.63 -18.87 22.20
N ARG A 426 -0.16 -17.72 22.73
CA ARG A 426 -1.04 -16.78 23.46
C ARG A 426 -2.15 -16.24 22.57
N THR A 427 -1.82 -15.86 21.34
CA THR A 427 -2.81 -15.34 20.37
C THR A 427 -3.79 -16.42 19.94
N MET A 428 -3.29 -17.61 19.63
CA MET A 428 -4.12 -18.76 19.24
C MET A 428 -5.02 -19.26 20.37
N ALA A 429 -4.67 -19.04 21.64
CA ALA A 429 -5.48 -19.48 22.78
C ALA A 429 -6.89 -18.84 22.83
N ASN A 430 -7.08 -17.69 22.18
CA ASN A 430 -8.36 -16.99 22.10
C ASN A 430 -9.08 -17.19 20.76
N LEU A 431 -8.55 -18.04 19.88
CA LEU A 431 -9.07 -18.30 18.55
C LEU A 431 -9.56 -19.75 18.43
N PRO A 432 -10.41 -20.05 17.43
CA PRO A 432 -10.69 -21.43 17.05
C PRO A 432 -9.42 -22.25 16.78
N PRO A 433 -9.48 -23.58 16.79
CA PRO A 433 -8.32 -24.41 16.46
C PRO A 433 -7.79 -24.11 15.05
N GLU A 434 -6.47 -24.23 14.91
CA GLU A 434 -5.82 -24.16 13.60
C GLU A 434 -6.21 -25.36 12.74
N MET A 435 -6.53 -25.11 11.47
CA MET A 435 -6.66 -26.16 10.47
C MET A 435 -5.32 -26.47 9.82
N ASP A 436 -5.00 -27.76 9.65
CA ASP A 436 -3.82 -28.19 8.89
C ASP A 436 -3.84 -27.56 7.48
N PRO A 437 -2.73 -26.95 7.02
CA PRO A 437 -2.68 -26.29 5.72
C PRO A 437 -3.09 -27.17 4.54
N THR A 438 -2.64 -28.43 4.49
CA THR A 438 -2.95 -29.33 3.38
C THR A 438 -4.41 -29.77 3.40
N ALA A 439 -4.94 -30.05 4.60
CA ALA A 439 -6.34 -30.38 4.79
C ALA A 439 -7.26 -29.21 4.37
N LEU A 440 -6.91 -27.98 4.74
CA LEU A 440 -7.66 -26.79 4.35
C LEU A 440 -7.67 -26.61 2.84
N VAL A 441 -6.52 -26.70 2.17
CA VAL A 441 -6.44 -26.61 0.71
C VAL A 441 -7.31 -27.67 0.02
N ALA A 442 -7.31 -28.92 0.52
CA ALA A 442 -8.15 -29.99 -0.04
C ALA A 442 -9.65 -29.71 0.12
N LEU A 443 -10.06 -29.16 1.27
CA LEU A 443 -11.44 -28.75 1.51
C LEU A 443 -11.86 -27.62 0.58
N LEU A 444 -11.06 -26.55 0.49
CA LEU A 444 -11.35 -25.39 -0.37
C LEU A 444 -11.49 -25.79 -1.85
N LYS A 445 -10.66 -26.72 -2.34
CA LYS A 445 -10.79 -27.28 -3.70
C LYS A 445 -12.11 -28.03 -3.90
N THR A 446 -12.53 -28.80 -2.88
CA THR A 446 -13.76 -29.58 -2.95
C THR A 446 -14.99 -28.66 -2.96
N TYR A 447 -15.03 -27.65 -2.09
CA TYR A 447 -16.14 -26.68 -2.06
C TYR A 447 -16.19 -25.81 -3.33
N GLY A 448 -15.05 -25.32 -3.82
CA GLY A 448 -15.00 -24.52 -5.06
C GLY A 448 -15.43 -25.28 -6.32
N SER A 449 -15.27 -26.61 -6.35
CA SER A 449 -15.68 -27.43 -7.49
C SER A 449 -17.18 -27.77 -7.50
N THR A 450 -17.88 -27.66 -6.35
CA THR A 450 -19.32 -27.99 -6.24
C THR A 450 -20.25 -26.87 -6.72
N THR A 451 -19.76 -25.64 -6.85
CA THR A 451 -20.54 -24.49 -7.35
C THR A 451 -20.64 -24.38 -8.87
N ASP A 452 -19.90 -25.20 -9.63
CA ASP A 452 -19.89 -25.16 -11.10
C ASP A 452 -20.70 -26.29 -11.76
N SER A 453 -21.39 -27.12 -10.97
CA SER A 453 -22.20 -28.22 -11.48
C SER A 453 -23.56 -28.32 -10.80
N THR A 454 -24.51 -27.45 -11.17
CA THR A 454 -25.95 -27.78 -11.20
C THR A 454 -26.79 -26.66 -11.83
N GLN A 455 -27.19 -26.84 -13.10
CA GLN A 455 -28.61 -26.85 -13.53
C GLN A 455 -28.74 -26.97 -15.05
N THR A 456 -28.85 -28.21 -15.54
CA THR A 456 -29.71 -28.53 -16.68
C THR A 456 -30.38 -29.88 -16.43
N ASP A 457 -31.41 -29.87 -15.57
CA ASP A 457 -32.56 -30.78 -15.69
C ASP A 457 -33.68 -29.94 -16.35
N GLY A 458 -34.43 -30.35 -17.35
CA GLY A 458 -34.51 -31.56 -18.13
C GLY A 458 -35.72 -31.36 -19.07
N ILE A 459 -35.66 -31.88 -20.29
CA ILE A 459 -36.86 -32.11 -21.10
C ILE A 459 -36.82 -33.56 -21.56
N VAL A 460 -37.78 -34.32 -21.02
CA VAL A 460 -38.09 -35.71 -21.32
C VAL A 460 -38.83 -35.80 -22.66
N SER A 461 -38.47 -36.76 -23.52
CA SER A 461 -39.45 -37.66 -24.16
C SER A 461 -38.82 -38.86 -24.87
N PRO A 462 -39.57 -39.97 -25.04
CA PRO A 462 -39.04 -41.34 -24.95
C PRO A 462 -39.13 -42.14 -26.26
N THR A 463 -38.27 -43.15 -26.43
CA THR A 463 -38.41 -44.42 -27.22
C THR A 463 -36.97 -44.96 -27.43
N GLY A 464 -36.62 -46.24 -27.46
CA GLY A 464 -37.29 -47.52 -27.32
C GLY A 464 -36.21 -48.61 -27.51
N THR A 465 -36.18 -49.59 -26.61
CA THR A 465 -35.88 -51.02 -26.81
C THR A 465 -34.55 -51.51 -27.44
N SER A 466 -33.81 -52.25 -26.60
CA SER A 466 -33.18 -53.57 -26.82
C SER A 466 -31.76 -53.71 -27.42
N SER A 467 -30.95 -54.45 -26.64
CA SER A 467 -30.14 -55.63 -27.01
C SER A 467 -28.62 -55.49 -26.87
N ALA A 468 -28.07 -56.51 -26.20
CA ALA A 468 -26.67 -56.75 -25.87
C ALA A 468 -25.83 -57.20 -27.08
N ASP A 469 -24.51 -57.02 -27.02
CA ASP A 469 -23.52 -58.12 -27.03
C ASP A 469 -22.06 -57.61 -26.89
N ILE A 470 -21.21 -58.49 -26.35
CA ILE A 470 -19.80 -58.29 -25.97
C ILE A 470 -18.82 -58.83 -27.08
N PRO A 471 -17.48 -59.03 -26.89
CA PRO A 471 -16.40 -58.32 -27.58
C PRO A 471 -15.46 -59.22 -28.44
N GLY A 472 -14.46 -58.62 -29.11
CA GLY A 472 -13.27 -59.32 -29.65
C GLY A 472 -12.41 -58.36 -30.50
N ALA A 473 -11.20 -57.97 -30.08
CA ALA A 473 -9.92 -58.69 -30.06
C ALA A 473 -9.07 -58.47 -31.33
N SER A 474 -7.82 -58.01 -31.13
CA SER A 474 -6.57 -58.41 -31.83
C SER A 474 -6.45 -58.05 -33.34
N THR A 475 -5.37 -57.55 -33.95
CA THR A 475 -3.93 -57.42 -33.67
C THR A 475 -3.23 -56.78 -34.91
N THR A 476 -1.99 -56.29 -34.73
CA THR A 476 -0.84 -56.33 -35.69
C THR A 476 -0.91 -55.50 -36.98
N ASP A 477 0.14 -54.86 -37.51
CA ASP A 477 1.58 -54.79 -37.22
C ASP A 477 2.25 -53.67 -38.06
N THR A 478 3.46 -53.26 -37.68
CA THR A 478 4.58 -52.72 -38.50
C THR A 478 4.38 -51.46 -39.38
N GLY A 479 5.31 -50.51 -39.54
CA GLY A 479 6.71 -50.39 -39.17
C GLY A 479 7.46 -49.48 -40.19
N LEU A 480 8.51 -48.79 -39.71
CA LEU A 480 9.62 -48.08 -40.41
C LEU A 480 9.30 -46.74 -41.13
N SER A 481 9.89 -45.57 -40.80
CA SER A 481 11.31 -45.09 -40.89
C SER A 481 11.84 -45.07 -42.35
N ALA A 482 12.50 -44.05 -42.92
CA ALA A 482 13.24 -42.88 -42.44
C ALA A 482 13.58 -41.89 -43.62
N THR A 483 14.27 -40.78 -43.31
CA THR A 483 15.29 -40.03 -44.12
C THR A 483 14.81 -39.19 -45.33
N ASN A 484 15.42 -38.08 -45.77
CA ASN A 484 16.37 -37.04 -45.28
C ASN A 484 16.50 -35.96 -46.41
N GLU A 485 17.24 -34.88 -46.13
CA GLU A 485 17.87 -33.90 -47.05
C GLU A 485 16.97 -32.75 -47.59
N GLY A 486 17.40 -31.48 -47.65
CA GLY A 486 18.67 -30.83 -47.33
C GLY A 486 18.82 -29.48 -48.09
N SER A 487 19.66 -28.57 -47.54
CA SER A 487 20.34 -27.42 -48.22
C SER A 487 19.49 -26.20 -48.67
N THR A 488 19.93 -24.93 -48.65
CA THR A 488 21.26 -24.27 -48.57
C THR A 488 21.14 -22.77 -48.21
N LYS A 489 22.19 -22.26 -47.54
CA LYS A 489 22.73 -20.88 -47.30
C LYS A 489 22.42 -19.74 -48.29
N HIS A 490 22.35 -18.48 -47.80
CA HIS A 490 23.41 -17.43 -48.00
C HIS A 490 23.19 -16.15 -47.16
N ASP A 491 24.22 -15.28 -47.15
CA ASP A 491 24.63 -14.30 -46.13
C ASP A 491 24.22 -12.82 -46.38
N THR A 492 24.30 -12.04 -45.27
CA THR A 492 24.75 -10.64 -45.08
C THR A 492 23.94 -9.41 -45.52
N ASP A 493 23.82 -8.52 -44.51
CA ASP A 493 23.89 -7.05 -44.47
C ASP A 493 22.66 -6.14 -44.68
N LEU A 494 22.31 -5.48 -43.55
CA LEU A 494 22.02 -4.05 -43.34
C LEU A 494 21.19 -3.29 -44.40
N ALA A 495 19.92 -3.03 -44.06
CA ALA A 495 19.26 -1.77 -44.37
C ALA A 495 18.10 -1.50 -43.39
N VAL A 496 18.07 -0.29 -42.85
CA VAL A 496 16.92 0.31 -42.16
C VAL A 496 15.79 0.48 -43.16
N ASP A 497 14.60 -0.06 -42.88
CA ASP A 497 13.39 0.40 -43.57
C ASP A 497 12.16 0.43 -42.65
N THR A 498 11.40 1.49 -42.84
CA THR A 498 10.32 1.99 -42.00
C THR A 498 9.03 1.64 -42.73
N ASN A 499 8.28 0.62 -42.30
CA ASN A 499 6.84 0.42 -42.57
C ASN A 499 6.38 -0.95 -42.09
N HIS A 500 5.79 -1.02 -40.89
CA HIS A 500 5.03 -2.21 -40.46
C HIS A 500 3.57 -2.04 -40.92
N SER A 501 3.23 -2.60 -42.08
CA SER A 501 1.83 -2.86 -42.42
C SER A 501 1.40 -4.14 -41.69
N ILE A 502 0.42 -4.02 -40.80
CA ILE A 502 -0.19 -5.16 -40.12
C ILE A 502 -1.15 -5.82 -41.11
N THR A 503 -0.77 -6.95 -41.70
CA THR A 503 -1.68 -7.81 -42.45
C THR A 503 -2.49 -8.64 -41.46
N LEU A 504 -3.74 -8.22 -41.23
CA LEU A 504 -4.72 -8.97 -40.44
C LEU A 504 -5.22 -10.17 -41.24
N ASP A 505 -5.18 -11.34 -40.60
CA ASP A 505 -5.66 -12.61 -41.14
C ASP A 505 -7.14 -12.53 -41.58
N GLU A 506 -7.37 -12.77 -42.87
CA GLU A 506 -8.66 -12.65 -43.57
C GLU A 506 -9.72 -13.61 -42.99
N SER A 507 -9.28 -14.70 -42.36
CA SER A 507 -10.15 -15.68 -41.70
C SER A 507 -10.79 -15.15 -40.41
N THR A 508 -10.03 -14.35 -39.65
CA THR A 508 -10.46 -13.77 -38.38
C THR A 508 -11.42 -12.60 -38.60
N PHE A 509 -11.17 -11.77 -39.62
CA PHE A 509 -12.04 -10.65 -39.99
C PHE A 509 -13.44 -11.12 -40.47
N ARG A 510 -13.53 -12.23 -41.23
CA ARG A 510 -14.83 -12.79 -41.62
C ARG A 510 -15.64 -13.34 -40.45
N LYS A 511 -14.98 -13.88 -39.43
CA LYS A 511 -15.65 -14.51 -38.28
C LYS A 511 -16.14 -13.50 -37.25
N TYR A 512 -15.39 -12.41 -37.02
CA TYR A 512 -15.68 -11.46 -35.95
C TYR A 512 -15.98 -10.03 -36.44
N GLY A 513 -15.72 -9.70 -37.72
CA GLY A 513 -15.91 -8.35 -38.25
C GLY A 513 -17.35 -7.86 -38.15
N LEU A 514 -18.33 -8.73 -38.39
CA LEU A 514 -19.74 -8.38 -38.28
C LEU A 514 -20.16 -8.15 -36.81
N ILE A 515 -19.61 -8.93 -35.88
CA ILE A 515 -19.84 -8.78 -34.43
C ILE A 515 -19.26 -7.46 -33.92
N VAL A 516 -18.04 -7.12 -34.35
CA VAL A 516 -17.36 -5.87 -33.99
C VAL A 516 -18.13 -4.66 -34.53
N ILE A 517 -18.60 -4.71 -35.78
CA ILE A 517 -19.41 -3.63 -36.38
C ILE A 517 -20.75 -3.48 -35.64
N CYS A 518 -21.41 -4.58 -35.27
CA CYS A 518 -22.65 -4.53 -34.48
C CYS A 518 -22.43 -3.93 -33.07
N LEU A 519 -21.33 -4.29 -32.39
CA LEU A 519 -20.97 -3.73 -31.08
C LEU A 519 -20.65 -2.23 -31.16
N LEU A 520 -19.90 -1.81 -32.19
CA LEU A 520 -19.64 -0.39 -32.45
C LEU A 520 -20.93 0.39 -32.74
N GLY A 521 -21.86 -0.20 -33.52
CA GLY A 521 -23.17 0.38 -33.78
C GLY A 521 -24.03 0.52 -32.51
N ALA A 522 -24.01 -0.48 -31.64
CA ALA A 522 -24.73 -0.45 -30.36
C ALA A 522 -24.16 0.63 -29.41
N ASN A 523 -22.84 0.73 -29.29
CA ASN A 523 -22.19 1.75 -28.46
C ASN A 523 -22.46 3.17 -29.00
N LEU A 524 -22.43 3.36 -30.32
CA LEU A 524 -22.78 4.64 -30.94
C LEU A 524 -24.24 5.01 -30.66
N PHE A 525 -25.16 4.05 -30.76
CA PHE A 525 -26.57 4.27 -30.47
C PHE A 525 -26.80 4.66 -29.00
N ILE A 526 -26.15 3.98 -28.06
CA ILE A 526 -26.23 4.30 -26.62
C ILE A 526 -25.68 5.71 -26.37
N GLY A 527 -24.54 6.07 -26.99
CA GLY A 527 -23.96 7.41 -26.88
C GLY A 527 -24.90 8.51 -27.40
N LEU A 528 -25.60 8.27 -28.51
CA LEU A 528 -26.59 9.19 -29.06
C LEU A 528 -27.83 9.34 -28.17
N VAL A 529 -28.29 8.25 -27.54
CA VAL A 529 -29.41 8.30 -26.58
C VAL A 529 -29.02 9.10 -25.34
N LEU A 530 -27.82 8.87 -24.78
CA LEU A 530 -27.33 9.58 -23.60
C LEU A 530 -27.14 11.08 -23.86
N THR A 531 -26.64 11.45 -25.04
CA THR A 531 -26.53 12.87 -25.44
C THR A 531 -27.89 13.52 -25.62
N MET A 532 -28.87 12.83 -26.23
CA MET A 532 -30.26 13.32 -26.30
C MET A 532 -30.87 13.54 -24.91
N LEU A 533 -30.70 12.60 -23.98
CA LEU A 533 -31.18 12.72 -22.61
C LEU A 533 -30.51 13.88 -21.85
N GLY A 534 -29.20 14.08 -22.05
CA GLY A 534 -28.46 15.22 -21.51
C GLY A 534 -28.98 16.57 -22.01
N VAL A 535 -29.23 16.68 -23.31
CA VAL A 535 -29.80 17.90 -23.91
C VAL A 535 -31.22 18.16 -23.38
N LEU A 536 -32.08 17.13 -23.29
CA LEU A 536 -33.43 17.26 -22.73
C LEU A 536 -33.42 17.68 -21.25
N ALA A 537 -32.47 17.19 -20.46
CA ALA A 537 -32.29 17.59 -19.06
C ALA A 537 -31.84 19.06 -18.94
N CYS A 538 -30.93 19.51 -19.80
CA CYS A 538 -30.50 20.91 -19.87
C CYS A 538 -31.65 21.85 -20.29
N MET A 539 -32.48 21.44 -21.26
CA MET A 539 -33.65 22.21 -21.69
C MET A 539 -34.73 22.31 -20.60
N ARG A 540 -34.95 21.24 -19.82
CA ARG A 540 -35.87 21.27 -18.66
C ARG A 540 -35.39 22.21 -17.55
N ARG A 541 -34.08 22.29 -17.29
CA ARG A 541 -33.51 23.23 -16.30
C ARG A 541 -33.54 24.69 -16.78
N GLY A 542 -33.46 24.94 -18.09
CA GLY A 542 -33.54 26.29 -18.67
C GLY A 542 -34.93 26.95 -18.62
N ALA A 543 -36.01 26.16 -18.55
CA ALA A 543 -37.38 26.67 -18.53
C ALA A 543 -37.83 27.15 -17.13
N SER A 544 -37.19 26.72 -16.05
CA SER A 544 -37.59 27.05 -14.67
C SER A 544 -37.02 28.38 -14.15
N ARG A 545 -36.04 28.99 -14.85
CA ARG A 545 -35.38 30.25 -14.42
C ARG A 545 -35.96 31.55 -14.99
N LYS A 546 -37.09 31.53 -15.71
CA LYS A 546 -37.65 32.73 -16.36
C LYS A 546 -38.71 33.52 -15.59
N ASN A 547 -39.09 33.13 -14.37
CA ASN A 547 -40.01 33.91 -13.55
C ASN A 547 -39.47 34.07 -12.12
N LEU A 548 -38.65 35.09 -11.88
CA LEU A 548 -38.74 35.93 -10.66
C LEU A 548 -37.86 37.17 -10.83
N THR A 549 -38.46 38.24 -11.35
CA THR A 549 -37.84 39.56 -11.46
C THR A 549 -38.16 40.37 -10.20
N ARG A 550 -37.10 40.63 -9.40
CA ARG A 550 -36.77 41.86 -8.66
C ARG A 550 -37.90 42.71 -8.03
N THR A 551 -37.94 42.77 -6.71
CA THR A 551 -38.17 44.03 -5.97
C THR A 551 -37.18 44.13 -4.80
N ALA A 552 -36.58 45.31 -4.66
CA ALA A 552 -35.54 45.62 -3.69
C ALA A 552 -36.16 46.28 -2.44
N SER A 553 -35.67 45.94 -1.25
CA SER A 553 -35.72 46.81 -0.08
C SER A 553 -34.58 46.47 0.90
N THR A 554 -33.97 47.53 1.43
CA THR A 554 -32.83 47.60 2.35
C THR A 554 -33.10 46.93 3.71
N PRO A 555 -32.07 46.42 4.42
CA PRO A 555 -32.26 45.79 5.73
C PRO A 555 -32.37 46.84 6.84
N ALA A 556 -33.46 46.78 7.60
CA ALA A 556 -33.67 47.54 8.83
C ALA A 556 -33.47 46.63 10.05
N TYR A 557 -32.66 47.10 10.99
CA TYR A 557 -32.39 46.48 12.29
C TYR A 557 -33.61 46.57 13.22
N VAL A 558 -33.96 45.46 13.89
CA VAL A 558 -34.96 45.43 14.97
C VAL A 558 -34.45 44.52 16.10
N PRO A 559 -34.38 45.00 17.37
CA PRO A 559 -33.76 44.27 18.47
C PRO A 559 -34.72 43.29 19.16
N VAL A 560 -34.14 42.21 19.70
CA VAL A 560 -34.82 41.14 20.44
C VAL A 560 -35.25 41.63 21.83
N LYS A 561 -36.52 41.43 22.18
CA LYS A 561 -37.02 41.52 23.55
C LYS A 561 -37.05 40.13 24.19
N SER A 562 -36.48 40.06 25.39
CA SER A 562 -36.61 38.97 26.35
C SER A 562 -38.01 38.96 26.97
N ASP A 563 -38.58 37.78 27.19
CA ASP A 563 -39.55 37.58 28.27
C ASP A 563 -39.23 36.28 29.01
N GLU A 564 -39.11 36.46 30.33
CA GLU A 564 -38.94 35.45 31.36
C GLU A 564 -40.24 34.65 31.56
N THR A 565 -40.14 33.38 31.92
CA THR A 565 -40.72 32.82 33.17
C THR A 565 -40.57 31.30 33.22
N TYR A 566 -39.66 30.80 34.05
CA TYR A 566 -39.87 29.52 34.73
C TYR A 566 -39.40 29.63 36.18
N SER A 567 -40.30 29.31 37.09
CA SER A 567 -40.20 29.50 38.54
C SER A 567 -39.32 28.45 39.21
N ASP A 568 -38.53 28.91 40.17
CA ASP A 568 -37.80 28.14 41.19
C ASP A 568 -38.68 27.15 41.97
N LYS A 569 -38.09 26.01 42.39
CA LYS A 569 -37.71 25.74 43.80
C LYS A 569 -36.95 24.40 43.99
N PRO A 570 -36.21 24.23 45.12
CA PRO A 570 -34.87 23.63 45.17
C PRO A 570 -34.82 22.30 45.92
N TYR A 571 -33.72 21.53 45.79
CA TYR A 571 -33.28 20.62 46.85
C TYR A 571 -31.74 20.47 46.93
N TYR A 572 -31.32 20.32 48.17
CA TYR A 572 -30.00 20.38 48.80
C TYR A 572 -29.05 19.22 48.43
N THR A 573 -27.75 19.49 48.55
CA THR A 573 -26.61 18.55 48.72
C THR A 573 -26.73 17.74 50.03
N PRO A 574 -25.96 16.65 50.27
CA PRO A 574 -24.48 16.60 50.23
C PRO A 574 -23.88 16.11 48.91
#